data_AF-A0A6H5IKW6-F1
#
_entry.id   AF-A0A6H5IKW6-F1
#
_cell.length_a   1.000
_cell.length_b   1.000
_cell.length_c   1.000
_cell.angle_alpha   90.00
_cell.angle_beta   90.00
_cell.angle_gamma   90.00
#
_symmetry.space_group_name_H-M   'P 1'
#
loop_
_entity.id
_entity.type
_entity.pdbx_description
1 polymer ?
#
loop_
_entity_poly.entity_id
_entity_poly.type
_entity_poly.pdbx_seq_one_letter_code
_entity_poly.pdbx_strand_id
1 'polypeptide(L)'
;MEYGKWSGTRKVCLAVCLLAALLLIALERSCLLRSSGFNSYYNRLQLQQIQRQSNEPLVQEIPLDNPERKLTRVQVVPLSPNNDSLKDDASLEKTEAKYEDLLAEQELAATRQLPSALIIGVKKGGTRALLEFLRLHPDVKAAGSEIHFFDHHYSKGFHWYRRRMPLTLQGQITMEKTPSYFVTAEAPRRVQHMNPGAKLVVVVRDPVTRAISDYTQVKSKRSDMPRFEDMAFVNGSRVVDTTWAPLRIGVYAKHLERWLNYFPLSQLLFVSGERLIVDPALEITRVQDFLGIKRLVSERHFYFNSTKGFPCVFRSEEHTTPHCLGE
;
A
#
# COMPACT_ATOMS: atom_id res chain seq x y z
N MET A 1 -28.81 -40.58 57.61
CA MET A 1 -27.98 -39.59 56.91
C MET A 1 -28.23 -39.77 55.43
N GLU A 2 -29.25 -39.09 54.90
CA GLU A 2 -29.66 -39.22 53.50
C GLU A 2 -29.03 -38.12 52.64
N TYR A 3 -28.31 -38.53 51.61
CA TYR A 3 -27.79 -37.64 50.56
C TYR A 3 -28.97 -37.11 49.72
N GLY A 4 -29.19 -35.80 49.79
CA GLY A 4 -30.27 -35.09 49.08
C GLY A 4 -30.16 -35.21 47.56
N LYS A 5 -31.28 -35.60 46.94
CA LYS A 5 -31.50 -35.66 45.48
C LYS A 5 -31.27 -34.28 44.82
N TRP A 6 -30.35 -34.24 43.87
CA TRP A 6 -30.05 -33.07 43.05
C TRP A 6 -31.12 -32.81 41.96
N SER A 7 -31.63 -31.58 41.87
CA SER A 7 -32.63 -31.16 40.86
C SER A 7 -32.05 -31.07 39.44
N GLY A 8 -32.86 -31.50 38.46
CA GLY A 8 -32.43 -31.73 37.07
C GLY A 8 -31.87 -30.50 36.33
N THR A 9 -32.31 -29.29 36.68
CA THR A 9 -31.84 -28.05 36.06
C THR A 9 -30.39 -27.71 36.39
N ARG A 10 -29.89 -28.04 37.59
CA ARG A 10 -28.48 -27.80 37.96
C ARG A 10 -27.53 -28.79 37.28
N LYS A 11 -27.99 -30.02 37.03
CA LYS A 11 -27.22 -31.03 36.28
C LYS A 11 -27.02 -30.62 34.82
N VAL A 12 -28.03 -30.01 34.21
CA VAL A 12 -27.95 -29.49 32.84
C VAL A 12 -26.98 -28.31 32.77
N CYS A 13 -27.03 -27.37 33.72
CA CYS A 13 -26.05 -26.26 33.75
C CYS A 13 -24.60 -26.76 33.92
N LEU A 14 -24.35 -27.71 34.81
CA LEU A 14 -23.00 -28.28 34.98
C LEU A 14 -22.51 -29.03 33.74
N ALA A 15 -23.39 -29.77 33.06
CA ALA A 15 -23.05 -30.44 31.80
C ALA A 15 -22.73 -29.44 30.69
N VAL A 16 -23.49 -28.34 30.57
CA VAL A 16 -23.24 -27.26 29.59
C VAL A 16 -21.94 -26.52 29.90
N CYS A 17 -21.65 -26.23 31.16
CA CYS A 17 -20.38 -25.60 31.56
C CYS A 17 -19.17 -26.52 31.30
N LEU A 18 -19.28 -27.82 31.55
CA LEU A 18 -18.24 -28.79 31.23
C LEU A 18 -18.01 -28.92 29.73
N LEU A 19 -19.07 -28.93 28.91
CA LEU A 19 -18.95 -28.94 27.45
C LEU A 19 -18.31 -27.66 26.91
N ALA A 20 -18.66 -26.50 27.45
CA ALA A 20 -18.04 -25.23 27.07
C ALA A 20 -16.55 -25.17 27.44
N ALA A 21 -16.18 -25.69 28.63
CA ALA A 21 -14.78 -25.78 29.05
C ALA A 21 -13.98 -26.76 28.16
N LEU A 22 -14.55 -27.91 27.80
CA LEU A 22 -13.93 -28.86 26.87
C LEU A 22 -13.76 -28.29 25.47
N LEU A 23 -14.72 -27.49 24.98
CA LEU A 23 -14.64 -26.76 23.71
C LEU A 23 -13.54 -25.70 23.73
N LEU A 24 -13.37 -24.96 24.82
CA LEU A 24 -12.29 -23.97 24.97
C LEU A 24 -10.91 -24.64 25.01
N ILE A 25 -10.77 -25.76 25.73
CA ILE A 25 -9.53 -26.55 25.77
C ILE A 25 -9.21 -27.15 24.39
N ALA A 26 -10.23 -27.59 23.64
CA ALA A 26 -10.06 -28.08 22.28
C ALA A 26 -9.64 -26.97 21.29
N LEU A 27 -10.16 -25.75 21.46
CA LEU A 27 -9.78 -24.58 20.67
C LEU A 27 -8.33 -24.13 20.98
N GLU A 28 -7.91 -24.14 22.23
CA GLU A 28 -6.50 -23.89 22.61
C GLU A 28 -5.54 -24.93 22.04
N ARG A 29 -5.90 -26.22 22.11
CA ARG A 29 -5.09 -27.29 21.49
C ARG A 29 -5.02 -27.16 19.96
N SER A 30 -6.09 -26.70 19.32
CA SER A 30 -6.12 -26.42 17.87
C SER A 30 -5.22 -25.24 17.49
N CYS A 31 -5.15 -24.21 18.33
CA CYS A 31 -4.21 -23.09 18.17
C CYS A 31 -2.75 -23.51 18.37
N LEU A 32 -2.46 -24.37 19.36
CA LEU A 32 -1.10 -24.88 19.61
C LEU A 32 -0.61 -25.82 18.49
N LEU A 33 -1.49 -26.66 17.93
CA LEU A 33 -1.15 -27.48 16.75
C LEU A 33 -0.85 -26.61 15.51
N ARG A 34 -1.48 -25.44 15.40
CA ARG A 34 -1.22 -24.48 14.31
C ARG A 34 0.12 -23.75 14.47
N SER A 35 0.57 -23.49 15.71
CA SER A 35 1.90 -22.90 15.96
C SER A 35 3.04 -23.91 15.75
N SER A 36 2.81 -25.20 16.03
CA SER A 36 3.78 -26.26 15.73
C SER A 36 3.98 -26.50 14.23
N GLY A 37 2.92 -26.31 13.41
CA GLY A 37 3.01 -26.39 11.95
C GLY A 37 3.84 -25.28 11.30
N PHE A 38 3.88 -24.08 11.92
CA PHE A 38 4.70 -22.96 11.45
C PHE A 38 6.20 -23.23 11.61
N ASN A 39 6.64 -23.76 12.76
CA ASN A 39 8.06 -24.08 12.97
C ASN A 39 8.56 -25.23 12.06
N SER A 40 7.70 -26.20 11.74
CA SER A 40 8.03 -27.27 10.80
C SER A 40 8.21 -26.76 9.36
N TYR A 41 7.45 -25.74 8.96
CA TYR A 41 7.57 -25.11 7.64
C TYR A 41 8.86 -24.27 7.51
N TYR A 42 9.21 -23.50 8.54
CA TYR A 42 10.47 -22.74 8.57
C TYR A 42 11.70 -23.66 8.47
N ASN A 43 11.75 -24.75 9.24
CA ASN A 43 12.88 -25.69 9.17
C ASN A 43 12.97 -26.42 7.83
N ARG A 44 11.84 -26.68 7.15
CA ARG A 44 11.82 -27.33 5.83
C ARG A 44 12.28 -26.40 4.70
N LEU A 45 11.98 -25.10 4.79
CA LEU A 45 12.50 -24.08 3.86
C LEU A 45 14.00 -23.84 4.03
N GLN A 46 14.48 -23.85 5.28
CA GLN A 46 15.91 -23.66 5.59
C GLN A 46 16.76 -24.84 5.09
N LEU A 47 16.25 -26.07 5.19
CA LEU A 47 16.93 -27.26 4.64
C LEU A 47 16.94 -27.29 3.09
N GLN A 48 15.90 -26.79 2.42
CA GLN A 48 15.88 -26.67 0.96
C GLN A 48 16.82 -25.59 0.42
N GLN A 49 17.07 -24.51 1.18
CA GLN A 49 18.08 -23.50 0.82
C GLN A 49 19.51 -24.02 0.97
N ILE A 50 19.79 -24.83 2.00
CA ILE A 50 21.13 -25.43 2.20
C ILE A 50 21.43 -26.47 1.11
N GLN A 51 20.45 -27.27 0.67
CA GLN A 51 20.66 -28.25 -0.41
C GLN A 51 20.81 -27.64 -1.82
N ARG A 52 20.38 -26.39 -2.04
CA ARG A 52 20.59 -25.71 -3.34
C ARG A 52 21.98 -25.09 -3.51
N GLN A 53 22.74 -24.92 -2.42
CA GLN A 53 24.07 -24.32 -2.47
C GLN A 53 25.19 -25.29 -2.91
N SER A 54 24.91 -26.58 -3.12
CA SER A 54 25.94 -27.60 -3.41
C SER A 54 26.01 -28.09 -4.85
N ASN A 55 25.25 -27.54 -5.80
CA ASN A 55 25.28 -27.97 -7.21
C ASN A 55 25.44 -26.76 -8.15
N GLU A 56 26.66 -26.24 -8.29
CA GLU A 56 27.06 -25.44 -9.47
C GLU A 56 27.52 -26.38 -10.60
N PRO A 57 27.10 -26.18 -11.86
CA PRO A 57 27.75 -26.80 -13.02
C PRO A 57 29.01 -26.00 -13.40
N LEU A 58 30.12 -26.71 -13.65
CA LEU A 58 31.34 -26.14 -14.25
C LEU A 58 31.01 -25.50 -15.61
N VAL A 59 31.22 -24.19 -15.71
CA VAL A 59 31.23 -23.46 -16.98
C VAL A 59 32.67 -23.35 -17.46
N GLN A 60 32.95 -23.93 -18.64
CA GLN A 60 34.24 -23.87 -19.30
C GLN A 60 34.29 -22.61 -20.19
N GLU A 61 35.23 -21.70 -19.93
CA GLU A 61 35.39 -20.47 -20.72
C GLU A 61 35.93 -20.77 -22.12
N ILE A 62 35.26 -20.26 -23.16
CA ILE A 62 35.71 -20.28 -24.55
C ILE A 62 36.31 -18.89 -24.85
N PRO A 63 37.56 -18.78 -25.36
CA PRO A 63 38.16 -17.48 -25.70
C PRO A 63 37.44 -16.82 -26.89
N LEU A 64 37.07 -15.55 -26.74
CA LEU A 64 36.51 -14.72 -27.80
C LEU A 64 37.63 -13.97 -28.53
N ASP A 65 38.08 -14.50 -29.66
CA ASP A 65 38.69 -13.71 -30.73
C ASP A 65 37.93 -14.02 -32.02
N ASN A 66 36.97 -13.17 -32.37
CA ASN A 66 36.37 -13.17 -33.71
C ASN A 66 35.90 -11.74 -34.08
N PRO A 67 36.57 -11.04 -35.02
CA PRO A 67 36.34 -9.62 -35.28
C PRO A 67 35.22 -9.31 -36.30
N GLU A 68 34.22 -10.18 -36.49
CA GLU A 68 33.14 -9.95 -37.48
C GLU A 68 31.71 -10.17 -36.94
N ARG A 69 31.29 -9.39 -35.93
CA ARG A 69 29.86 -9.13 -35.70
C ARG A 69 29.63 -7.66 -35.36
N LYS A 70 28.99 -6.93 -36.28
CA LYS A 70 28.38 -5.62 -36.00
C LYS A 70 27.27 -5.83 -34.96
N LEU A 71 27.62 -5.61 -33.69
CA LEU A 71 26.67 -5.50 -32.59
C LEU A 71 26.00 -4.13 -32.66
N THR A 72 24.73 -4.11 -33.05
CA THR A 72 23.88 -2.92 -32.90
C THR A 72 23.69 -2.68 -31.40
N ARG A 73 24.38 -1.66 -30.87
CA ARG A 73 24.27 -1.26 -29.47
C ARG A 73 22.91 -0.60 -29.24
N VAL A 74 21.93 -1.36 -28.78
CA VAL A 74 20.69 -0.79 -28.27
C VAL A 74 20.97 -0.23 -26.89
N GLN A 75 21.05 1.10 -26.79
CA GLN A 75 21.21 1.79 -25.52
C GLN A 75 19.83 1.96 -24.89
N VAL A 76 19.55 1.20 -23.82
CA VAL A 76 18.35 1.41 -23.01
C VAL A 76 18.57 2.70 -22.21
N VAL A 77 17.78 3.73 -22.49
CA VAL A 77 17.83 5.01 -21.77
C VAL A 77 16.85 4.94 -20.58
N PRO A 78 17.31 5.12 -19.33
CA PRO A 78 16.44 5.09 -18.16
C PRO A 78 15.40 6.23 -18.18
N LEU A 79 14.13 5.91 -17.91
CA LEU A 79 13.00 6.86 -17.88
C LEU A 79 12.79 7.55 -16.52
N SER A 80 13.83 7.70 -15.68
CA SER A 80 13.69 8.40 -14.40
C SER A 80 14.32 9.79 -14.47
N PRO A 81 13.55 10.88 -14.25
CA PRO A 81 14.14 12.17 -13.93
C PRO A 81 14.70 12.07 -12.52
N ASN A 82 16.02 12.17 -12.38
CA ASN A 82 16.65 12.31 -11.08
C ASN A 82 16.17 13.61 -10.43
N ASN A 83 15.66 13.48 -9.20
CA ASN A 83 15.35 14.60 -8.33
C ASN A 83 16.65 15.30 -7.98
N ASP A 84 16.88 16.46 -8.59
CA ASP A 84 17.48 17.56 -7.87
C ASP A 84 16.77 18.85 -8.26
N SER A 85 16.10 19.46 -7.28
CA SER A 85 15.63 20.85 -7.28
C SER A 85 14.70 21.29 -8.44
N LEU A 86 13.44 20.86 -8.44
CA LEU A 86 12.40 21.42 -9.33
C LEU A 86 11.70 22.63 -8.70
N LYS A 87 12.29 23.80 -8.91
CA LYS A 87 11.54 25.01 -9.23
C LYS A 87 11.66 25.21 -10.75
N ASP A 88 10.55 25.60 -11.36
CA ASP A 88 10.38 26.10 -12.75
C ASP A 88 9.65 25.13 -13.70
N ASP A 89 8.38 25.50 -13.99
CA ASP A 89 7.46 24.83 -14.94
C ASP A 89 8.07 24.67 -16.36
N ALA A 90 9.02 25.52 -16.75
CA ALA A 90 9.68 25.47 -18.07
C ALA A 90 10.60 24.25 -18.28
N SER A 91 11.06 23.63 -17.19
CA SER A 91 11.94 22.45 -17.25
C SER A 91 11.17 21.14 -17.53
N LEU A 92 9.91 21.08 -17.07
CA LEU A 92 8.99 19.97 -17.35
C LEU A 92 8.58 19.93 -18.82
N GLU A 93 8.27 21.10 -19.40
CA GLU A 93 7.91 21.21 -20.83
C GLU A 93 9.04 20.77 -21.78
N LYS A 94 10.29 21.16 -21.49
CA LYS A 94 11.46 20.73 -22.29
C LYS A 94 11.73 19.24 -22.21
N THR A 95 11.47 18.63 -21.06
CA THR A 95 11.66 17.20 -20.86
C THR A 95 10.58 16.43 -21.61
N GLU A 96 9.32 16.87 -21.53
CA GLU A 96 8.19 16.28 -22.26
C GLU A 96 8.39 16.32 -23.77
N ALA A 97 8.83 17.45 -24.34
CA ALA A 97 9.05 17.59 -25.78
C ALA A 97 10.07 16.59 -26.36
N LYS A 98 11.13 16.26 -25.61
CA LYS A 98 12.15 15.29 -26.05
C LYS A 98 11.63 13.86 -26.11
N TYR A 99 10.65 13.51 -25.28
CA TYR A 99 10.05 12.17 -25.27
C TYR A 99 8.92 12.04 -26.27
N GLU A 100 8.18 13.12 -26.57
CA GLU A 100 7.17 13.14 -27.62
C GLU A 100 7.75 12.74 -28.99
N ASP A 101 8.95 13.22 -29.34
CA ASP A 101 9.60 12.87 -30.62
C ASP A 101 9.96 11.37 -30.71
N LEU A 102 10.50 10.78 -29.63
CA LEU A 102 10.84 9.34 -29.58
C LEU A 102 9.61 8.43 -29.58
N LEU A 103 8.52 8.90 -28.98
CA LEU A 103 7.25 8.18 -28.90
C LEU A 103 6.47 8.25 -30.22
N ALA A 104 6.58 9.40 -30.93
CA ALA A 104 6.05 9.58 -32.28
C ALA A 104 6.76 8.67 -33.29
N GLU A 105 8.08 8.44 -33.15
CA GLU A 105 8.84 7.47 -33.98
C GLU A 105 8.37 6.02 -33.80
N GLN A 106 7.68 5.69 -32.70
CA GLN A 106 7.16 4.34 -32.40
C GLN A 106 5.63 4.23 -32.52
N GLU A 107 4.94 5.22 -33.09
CA GLU A 107 3.46 5.33 -33.14
C GLU A 107 2.76 5.23 -31.75
N LEU A 108 3.52 5.42 -30.67
CA LEU A 108 3.06 5.28 -29.29
C LEU A 108 2.69 6.65 -28.73
N ALA A 109 1.51 7.16 -29.09
CA ALA A 109 1.04 8.47 -28.63
C ALA A 109 0.78 8.47 -27.11
N ALA A 110 1.68 9.07 -26.34
CA ALA A 110 1.47 9.26 -24.92
C ALA A 110 0.48 10.40 -24.66
N THR A 111 -0.45 10.18 -23.75
CA THR A 111 -1.47 11.18 -23.42
C THR A 111 -1.69 11.24 -21.92
N ARG A 112 -2.09 12.42 -21.42
CA ARG A 112 -2.51 12.56 -20.03
C ARG A 112 -3.95 12.11 -19.88
N GLN A 113 -4.14 11.00 -19.18
CA GLN A 113 -5.46 10.45 -18.88
C GLN A 113 -5.90 10.81 -17.46
N LEU A 114 -7.21 10.89 -17.21
CA LEU A 114 -7.73 10.95 -15.85
C LEU A 114 -7.45 9.61 -15.13
N PRO A 115 -7.24 9.62 -13.81
CA PRO A 115 -6.92 8.40 -13.09
C PRO A 115 -8.11 7.42 -13.09
N SER A 116 -7.84 6.17 -13.45
CA SER A 116 -8.80 5.07 -13.38
C SER A 116 -8.78 4.36 -12.02
N ALA A 117 -7.73 4.58 -11.23
CA ALA A 117 -7.65 4.14 -9.85
C ALA A 117 -7.07 5.22 -8.91
N LEU A 118 -7.57 5.26 -7.67
CA LEU A 118 -7.21 6.26 -6.67
C LEU A 118 -6.84 5.60 -5.34
N ILE A 119 -5.74 6.03 -4.73
CA ILE A 119 -5.46 5.73 -3.31
C ILE A 119 -6.07 6.87 -2.48
N ILE A 120 -7.26 6.64 -1.94
CA ILE A 120 -8.08 7.67 -1.30
C ILE A 120 -7.78 7.85 0.18
N GLY A 121 -7.06 6.92 0.80
CA GLY A 121 -6.82 6.94 2.24
C GLY A 121 -6.04 5.74 2.76
N VAL A 122 -5.79 5.67 4.07
CA VAL A 122 -6.03 6.76 5.04
C VAL A 122 -4.75 7.50 5.40
N LYS A 123 -4.86 8.73 5.89
CA LYS A 123 -3.73 9.50 6.40
C LYS A 123 -2.96 8.68 7.45
N LYS A 124 -1.65 8.50 7.25
CA LYS A 124 -0.75 7.67 8.08
C LYS A 124 -0.96 6.15 7.98
N GLY A 125 -1.74 5.68 7.00
CA GLY A 125 -1.94 4.25 6.75
C GLY A 125 -0.80 3.56 6.01
N GLY A 126 0.11 4.31 5.36
CA GLY A 126 1.15 3.74 4.48
C GLY A 126 0.90 4.01 2.99
N THR A 127 0.06 4.99 2.67
CA THR A 127 -0.33 5.31 1.29
C THR A 127 0.86 5.69 0.40
N ARG A 128 1.84 6.46 0.90
CA ARG A 128 3.08 6.78 0.17
C ARG A 128 3.85 5.51 -0.20
N ALA A 129 4.02 4.60 0.76
CA ALA A 129 4.69 3.32 0.54
C ALA A 129 4.01 2.52 -0.57
N LEU A 130 2.68 2.36 -0.48
CA LEU A 130 1.92 1.64 -1.49
C LEU A 130 2.12 2.23 -2.90
N LEU A 131 2.02 3.55 -3.05
CA LEU A 131 2.19 4.18 -4.36
C LEU A 131 3.59 3.98 -4.93
N GLU A 132 4.62 4.09 -4.11
CA GLU A 132 6.01 3.88 -4.53
C GLU A 132 6.26 2.42 -4.94
N PHE A 133 5.65 1.46 -4.26
CA PHE A 133 5.75 0.04 -4.62
C PHE A 133 5.02 -0.27 -5.93
N LEU A 134 3.84 0.33 -6.15
CA LEU A 134 3.09 0.15 -7.39
C LEU A 134 3.80 0.78 -8.60
N ARG A 135 4.58 1.85 -8.40
CA ARG A 135 5.40 2.48 -9.45
C ARG A 135 6.51 1.59 -9.99
N LEU A 136 6.83 0.48 -9.33
CA LEU A 136 7.72 -0.55 -9.87
C LEU A 136 7.09 -1.30 -11.04
N HIS A 137 5.75 -1.26 -11.18
CA HIS A 137 5.05 -1.92 -12.26
C HIS A 137 5.11 -1.06 -13.55
N PRO A 138 5.51 -1.62 -14.71
CA PRO A 138 5.64 -0.86 -15.96
C PRO A 138 4.31 -0.27 -16.45
N ASP A 139 3.19 -0.94 -16.17
CA ASP A 139 1.84 -0.47 -16.54
C ASP A 139 1.22 0.50 -15.53
N VAL A 140 1.96 0.98 -14.51
CA VAL A 140 1.44 1.96 -13.54
C VAL A 140 2.20 3.27 -13.68
N LYS A 141 1.47 4.34 -13.97
CA LYS A 141 1.97 5.72 -13.89
C LYS A 141 1.15 6.48 -12.87
N ALA A 142 1.83 7.17 -11.97
CA ALA A 142 1.17 7.90 -10.91
C ALA A 142 1.68 9.33 -10.77
N ALA A 143 0.79 10.24 -10.38
CA ALA A 143 1.16 11.59 -9.95
C ALA A 143 2.12 11.52 -8.75
N GLY A 144 3.20 12.31 -8.79
CA GLY A 144 4.23 12.30 -7.73
C GLY A 144 3.79 12.95 -6.43
N SER A 145 2.96 13.99 -6.52
CA SER A 145 2.42 14.74 -5.38
C SER A 145 0.95 14.42 -5.12
N GLU A 146 0.47 14.77 -3.93
CA GLU A 146 -0.95 14.74 -3.60
C GLU A 146 -1.62 15.92 -4.32
N ILE A 147 -2.56 15.64 -5.24
CA ILE A 147 -3.11 16.69 -6.11
C ILE A 147 -4.21 17.49 -5.40
N HIS A 148 -4.84 16.92 -4.37
CA HIS A 148 -5.89 17.59 -3.60
C HIS A 148 -7.02 18.15 -4.47
N PHE A 149 -7.42 17.40 -5.50
CA PHE A 149 -8.47 17.81 -6.41
C PHE A 149 -9.86 17.66 -5.80
N PHE A 150 -10.19 16.47 -5.27
CA PHE A 150 -11.54 16.20 -4.77
C PHE A 150 -11.86 16.82 -3.41
N ASP A 151 -10.88 17.40 -2.71
CA ASP A 151 -11.04 18.15 -1.47
C ASP A 151 -10.84 19.67 -1.67
N HIS A 152 -9.70 20.13 -2.19
CA HIS A 152 -9.36 21.56 -2.20
C HIS A 152 -9.49 22.25 -3.57
N HIS A 153 -9.34 21.53 -4.68
CA HIS A 153 -9.17 22.13 -6.00
C HIS A 153 -10.25 21.75 -7.02
N TYR A 154 -11.40 21.24 -6.55
CA TYR A 154 -12.46 20.74 -7.43
C TYR A 154 -13.00 21.82 -8.39
N SER A 155 -13.07 23.08 -7.94
CA SER A 155 -13.51 24.22 -8.75
C SER A 155 -12.63 24.52 -9.96
N LYS A 156 -11.39 24.00 -10.00
CA LYS A 156 -10.48 24.17 -11.14
C LYS A 156 -10.86 23.29 -12.35
N GLY A 157 -11.80 22.35 -12.17
CA GLY A 157 -12.33 21.49 -13.23
C GLY A 157 -11.40 20.35 -13.66
N PHE A 158 -11.97 19.38 -14.39
CA PHE A 158 -11.24 18.17 -14.80
C PHE A 158 -10.10 18.44 -15.78
N HIS A 159 -10.15 19.51 -16.56
CA HIS A 159 -9.05 19.90 -17.44
C HIS A 159 -7.79 20.24 -16.63
N TRP A 160 -7.94 21.00 -15.55
CA TRP A 160 -6.84 21.29 -14.63
C TRP A 160 -6.31 20.01 -13.98
N TYR A 161 -7.21 19.12 -13.54
CA TYR A 161 -6.84 17.87 -12.90
C TYR A 161 -6.08 16.92 -13.84
N ARG A 162 -6.56 16.73 -15.07
CA ARG A 162 -5.91 15.91 -16.11
C ARG A 162 -4.48 16.38 -16.42
N ARG A 163 -4.23 17.69 -16.47
CA ARG A 163 -2.87 18.23 -16.69
C ARG A 163 -1.88 17.90 -15.57
N ARG A 164 -2.36 17.55 -14.37
CA ARG A 164 -1.52 17.12 -13.25
C ARG A 164 -1.16 15.63 -13.31
N MET A 165 -1.76 14.88 -14.23
CA MET A 165 -1.45 13.46 -14.42
C MET A 165 -0.20 13.29 -15.28
N PRO A 166 0.59 12.22 -15.07
CA PRO A 166 1.69 11.89 -15.95
C PRO A 166 1.18 11.50 -17.35
N LEU A 167 2.07 11.56 -18.33
CA LEU A 167 1.86 10.95 -19.63
C LEU A 167 1.79 9.42 -19.48
N THR A 168 0.82 8.83 -20.17
CA THR A 168 0.59 7.37 -20.19
C THR A 168 0.45 6.87 -21.61
N LEU A 169 0.98 5.68 -21.85
CA LEU A 169 0.77 4.90 -23.06
C LEU A 169 -0.51 4.07 -22.95
N GLN A 170 -1.01 3.59 -24.09
CA GLN A 170 -2.14 2.68 -24.13
C GLN A 170 -1.87 1.43 -23.27
N GLY A 171 -2.84 1.05 -22.44
CA GLY A 171 -2.72 -0.09 -21.51
C GLY A 171 -2.16 0.26 -20.14
N GLN A 172 -1.51 1.43 -19.97
CA GLN A 172 -1.06 1.88 -18.66
C GLN A 172 -2.22 2.46 -17.84
N ILE A 173 -2.15 2.27 -16.52
CA ILE A 173 -3.08 2.81 -15.55
C ILE A 173 -2.51 4.10 -14.97
N THR A 174 -3.28 5.18 -15.07
CA THR A 174 -3.02 6.43 -14.36
C THR A 174 -3.58 6.37 -12.94
N MET A 175 -2.76 6.72 -11.94
CA MET A 175 -3.16 6.77 -10.54
C MET A 175 -2.78 8.08 -9.86
N GLU A 176 -3.48 8.42 -8.79
CA GLU A 176 -3.00 9.40 -7.80
C GLU A 176 -3.28 8.93 -6.37
N LYS A 177 -2.71 9.63 -5.41
CA LYS A 177 -2.88 9.37 -3.99
C LYS A 177 -3.08 10.68 -3.25
N THR A 178 -4.25 10.82 -2.64
CA THR A 178 -4.54 11.92 -1.73
C THR A 178 -5.32 11.36 -0.52
N PRO A 179 -4.64 11.12 0.63
CA PRO A 179 -5.23 10.39 1.76
C PRO A 179 -6.37 11.10 2.50
N SER A 180 -6.53 12.40 2.30
CA SER A 180 -7.64 13.20 2.83
C SER A 180 -8.97 12.89 2.16
N TYR A 181 -8.98 12.36 0.92
CA TYR A 181 -10.21 12.06 0.20
C TYR A 181 -11.14 11.16 1.01
N PHE A 182 -10.60 10.13 1.68
CA PHE A 182 -11.39 9.19 2.47
C PHE A 182 -12.30 9.87 3.52
N VAL A 183 -11.84 10.97 4.10
CA VAL A 183 -12.57 11.70 5.14
C VAL A 183 -13.32 12.94 4.64
N THR A 184 -13.03 13.43 3.43
CA THR A 184 -13.75 14.52 2.77
C THR A 184 -15.18 14.09 2.42
N ALA A 185 -16.18 14.87 2.83
CA ALA A 185 -17.59 14.49 2.71
C ALA A 185 -18.07 14.44 1.25
N GLU A 186 -17.59 15.37 0.42
CA GLU A 186 -18.00 15.53 -0.98
C GLU A 186 -17.20 14.63 -1.93
N ALA A 187 -16.07 14.08 -1.49
CA ALA A 187 -15.16 13.31 -2.34
C ALA A 187 -15.82 12.11 -3.03
N PRO A 188 -16.63 11.25 -2.36
CA PRO A 188 -17.28 10.12 -3.01
C PRO A 188 -18.13 10.54 -4.23
N ARG A 189 -19.00 11.55 -4.05
CA ARG A 189 -19.83 12.09 -5.13
C ARG A 189 -19.00 12.64 -6.28
N ARG A 190 -17.96 13.42 -5.95
CA ARG A 190 -17.11 14.07 -6.95
C ARG A 190 -16.28 13.06 -7.76
N VAL A 191 -15.79 12.00 -7.12
CA VAL A 191 -15.07 10.91 -7.80
C VAL A 191 -16.03 10.12 -8.69
N GLN A 192 -17.23 9.80 -8.20
CA GLN A 192 -18.24 9.10 -9.01
C GLN A 192 -18.65 9.92 -10.25
N HIS A 193 -18.80 11.24 -10.09
CA HIS A 193 -19.08 12.13 -11.22
C HIS A 193 -17.97 12.14 -12.27
N MET A 194 -16.70 11.97 -11.87
CA MET A 194 -15.60 11.85 -12.81
C MET A 194 -15.60 10.50 -13.52
N ASN A 195 -15.67 9.41 -12.75
CA ASN A 195 -15.57 8.05 -13.26
C ASN A 195 -16.32 7.09 -12.30
N PRO A 196 -17.54 6.67 -12.66
CA PRO A 196 -18.30 5.69 -11.87
C PRO A 196 -17.59 4.34 -11.74
N GLY A 197 -16.74 3.98 -12.72
CA GLY A 197 -15.95 2.75 -12.74
C GLY A 197 -14.58 2.86 -12.04
N ALA A 198 -14.29 3.96 -11.33
CA ALA A 198 -13.01 4.13 -10.65
C ALA A 198 -12.77 3.03 -9.61
N LYS A 199 -11.54 2.52 -9.56
CA LYS A 199 -11.09 1.59 -8.51
C LYS A 199 -10.50 2.37 -7.35
N LEU A 200 -10.93 2.08 -6.13
CA LEU A 200 -10.57 2.83 -4.93
C LEU A 200 -9.75 1.95 -4.00
N VAL A 201 -8.58 2.44 -3.59
CA VAL A 201 -7.71 1.72 -2.66
C VAL A 201 -7.60 2.49 -1.35
N VAL A 202 -7.81 1.77 -0.24
CA VAL A 202 -7.71 2.29 1.13
C VAL A 202 -6.66 1.49 1.89
N VAL A 203 -5.54 2.14 2.22
CA VAL A 203 -4.52 1.57 3.11
C VAL A 203 -4.91 1.88 4.53
N VAL A 204 -5.40 0.88 5.25
CA VAL A 204 -5.82 0.98 6.66
C VAL A 204 -4.67 0.58 7.58
N ARG A 205 -4.74 1.02 8.83
CA ARG A 205 -3.78 0.71 9.89
C ARG A 205 -4.57 0.58 11.19
N ASP A 206 -4.02 -0.03 12.23
CA ASP A 206 -4.57 0.05 13.58
C ASP A 206 -4.90 1.54 13.92
N PRO A 207 -6.17 1.86 14.25
CA PRO A 207 -6.61 3.24 14.48
C PRO A 207 -5.81 3.98 15.57
N VAL A 208 -5.36 3.27 16.62
CA VAL A 208 -4.58 3.82 17.73
C VAL A 208 -3.20 4.20 17.24
N THR A 209 -2.48 3.26 16.62
CA THR A 209 -1.13 3.54 16.12
C THR A 209 -1.13 4.58 15.00
N ARG A 210 -2.19 4.61 14.18
CA ARG A 210 -2.41 5.64 13.17
C ARG A 210 -2.63 7.03 13.81
N ALA A 211 -3.45 7.12 14.85
CA ALA A 211 -3.69 8.37 15.59
C ALA A 211 -2.40 8.93 16.19
N ILE A 212 -1.60 8.07 16.83
CA ILE A 212 -0.29 8.43 17.39
C ILE A 212 0.64 8.92 16.26
N SER A 213 0.69 8.21 15.12
CA SER A 213 1.52 8.63 13.98
C SER A 213 1.11 9.99 13.40
N ASP A 214 -0.20 10.29 13.42
CA ASP A 214 -0.74 11.58 12.98
C ASP A 214 -0.31 12.71 13.95
N TYR A 215 -0.50 12.48 15.25
CA TYR A 215 -0.03 13.37 16.31
C TYR A 215 1.48 13.64 16.21
N THR A 216 2.30 12.59 16.08
CA THR A 216 3.76 12.73 15.99
C THR A 216 4.18 13.56 14.78
N GLN A 217 3.51 13.41 13.64
CA GLN A 217 3.79 14.26 12.46
C GLN A 217 3.42 15.73 12.69
N VAL A 218 2.35 16.02 13.42
CA VAL A 218 2.00 17.41 13.75
C VAL A 218 2.99 17.97 14.77
N LYS A 219 3.34 17.19 15.80
CA LYS A 219 4.30 17.58 16.85
C LYS A 219 5.69 17.85 16.30
N SER A 220 6.14 17.11 15.28
CA SER A 220 7.44 17.37 14.64
C SER A 220 7.49 18.71 13.89
N LYS A 221 6.33 19.30 13.58
CA LYS A 221 6.20 20.63 12.95
C LYS A 221 5.86 21.74 13.96
N ARG A 222 5.36 21.36 15.13
CA ARG A 222 4.90 22.26 16.20
C ARG A 222 5.36 21.68 17.54
N SER A 223 6.50 22.14 18.04
CA SER A 223 7.10 21.63 19.28
C SER A 223 6.24 21.90 20.52
N ASP A 224 5.50 23.02 20.54
CA ASP A 224 4.61 23.43 21.63
C ASP A 224 3.21 22.80 21.53
N MET A 225 3.16 21.48 21.38
CA MET A 225 1.89 20.73 21.37
C MET A 225 1.69 20.03 22.72
N PRO A 226 0.45 20.02 23.27
CA PRO A 226 0.11 19.20 24.43
C PRO A 226 0.41 17.71 24.19
N ARG A 227 0.42 16.91 25.26
CA ARG A 227 0.63 15.46 25.12
C ARG A 227 -0.54 14.81 24.39
N PHE A 228 -0.29 13.63 23.84
CA PHE A 228 -1.31 12.89 23.10
C PHE A 228 -2.52 12.61 24.00
N GLU A 229 -2.25 12.16 25.23
CA GLU A 229 -3.23 11.83 26.25
C GLU A 229 -4.10 13.03 26.60
N ASP A 230 -3.51 14.22 26.72
CA ASP A 230 -4.23 15.43 27.10
C ASP A 230 -5.22 15.88 26.01
N MET A 231 -4.95 15.56 24.74
CA MET A 231 -5.84 15.87 23.60
C MET A 231 -6.79 14.72 23.24
N ALA A 232 -6.46 13.49 23.63
CA ALA A 232 -7.27 12.32 23.29
C ALA A 232 -8.58 12.26 24.08
N PHE A 233 -8.66 12.97 25.21
CA PHE A 233 -9.82 12.98 26.09
C PHE A 233 -10.39 14.38 26.30
N VAL A 234 -11.70 14.47 26.41
CA VAL A 234 -12.41 15.74 26.64
C VAL A 234 -12.11 16.24 28.05
N ASN A 235 -11.47 17.42 28.17
CA ASN A 235 -11.21 18.12 29.44
C ASN A 235 -10.60 17.25 30.55
N GLY A 236 -9.70 16.32 30.21
CA GLY A 236 -9.07 15.42 31.18
C GLY A 236 -10.00 14.34 31.77
N SER A 237 -11.19 14.16 31.20
CA SER A 237 -12.11 13.07 31.55
C SER A 237 -11.63 11.72 30.96
N ARG A 238 -12.42 10.66 31.14
CA ARG A 238 -12.19 9.36 30.48
C ARG A 238 -12.96 9.22 29.16
N VAL A 239 -13.58 10.30 28.69
CA VAL A 239 -14.37 10.32 27.45
C VAL A 239 -13.46 10.72 26.30
N VAL A 240 -13.36 9.83 25.31
CA VAL A 240 -12.52 10.02 24.11
C VAL A 240 -13.08 11.19 23.28
N ASP A 241 -12.22 12.14 22.92
CA ASP A 241 -12.59 13.28 22.06
C ASP A 241 -12.68 12.83 20.59
N THR A 242 -13.88 12.43 20.18
CA THR A 242 -14.16 12.03 18.78
C THR A 242 -14.16 13.21 17.79
N THR A 243 -14.07 14.46 18.27
CA THR A 243 -13.96 15.64 17.42
C THR A 243 -12.51 15.89 17.00
N TRP A 244 -11.53 15.41 17.77
CA TRP A 244 -10.13 15.54 17.43
C TRP A 244 -9.77 14.75 16.17
N ALA A 245 -9.16 15.41 15.18
CA ALA A 245 -8.97 14.83 13.84
C ALA A 245 -8.19 13.50 13.82
N PRO A 246 -7.07 13.34 14.56
CA PRO A 246 -6.39 12.06 14.72
C PRO A 246 -7.23 10.94 15.34
N LEU A 247 -8.32 11.19 16.04
CA LEU A 247 -9.20 10.11 16.49
C LEU A 247 -10.33 9.89 15.48
N ARG A 248 -10.95 10.98 15.03
CA ARG A 248 -12.03 10.97 14.05
C ARG A 248 -11.68 10.19 12.78
N ILE A 249 -10.50 10.41 12.20
CA ILE A 249 -10.04 9.73 10.97
C ILE A 249 -9.95 8.20 11.18
N GLY A 250 -9.70 7.75 12.42
CA GLY A 250 -9.60 6.33 12.78
C GLY A 250 -10.94 5.58 12.81
N VAL A 251 -12.07 6.30 12.75
CA VAL A 251 -13.41 5.70 12.75
C VAL A 251 -13.79 5.28 11.32
N TYR A 252 -13.07 4.30 10.77
CA TYR A 252 -13.13 3.95 9.35
C TYR A 252 -14.53 3.58 8.85
N ALA A 253 -15.30 2.84 9.65
CA ALA A 253 -16.65 2.42 9.28
C ALA A 253 -17.55 3.61 8.91
N LYS A 254 -17.53 4.69 9.72
CA LYS A 254 -18.31 5.91 9.48
C LYS A 254 -17.94 6.59 8.15
N HIS A 255 -16.66 6.56 7.79
CA HIS A 255 -16.21 7.12 6.52
C HIS A 255 -16.60 6.21 5.36
N LEU A 256 -16.44 4.90 5.52
CA LEU A 256 -16.77 3.89 4.53
C LEU A 256 -18.25 3.92 4.14
N GLU A 257 -19.17 4.05 5.11
CA GLU A 257 -20.61 4.18 4.83
C GLU A 257 -20.91 5.27 3.78
N ARG A 258 -20.21 6.41 3.83
CA ARG A 258 -20.38 7.48 2.85
C ARG A 258 -19.87 7.09 1.47
N TRP A 259 -18.80 6.32 1.38
CA TRP A 259 -18.27 5.83 0.10
C TRP A 259 -19.19 4.78 -0.52
N LEU A 260 -19.79 3.91 0.32
CA LEU A 260 -20.70 2.86 -0.14
C LEU A 260 -22.03 3.39 -0.70
N ASN A 261 -22.40 4.63 -0.40
CA ASN A 261 -23.53 5.30 -1.05
C ASN A 261 -23.30 5.61 -2.54
N TYR A 262 -22.04 5.59 -3.01
CA TYR A 262 -21.66 5.96 -4.37
C TYR A 262 -20.92 4.86 -5.13
N PHE A 263 -20.23 3.95 -4.42
CA PHE A 263 -19.44 2.89 -5.01
C PHE A 263 -19.80 1.53 -4.40
N PRO A 264 -19.97 0.46 -5.20
CA PRO A 264 -20.14 -0.87 -4.68
C PRO A 264 -18.85 -1.35 -4.00
N LEU A 265 -18.97 -2.19 -2.97
CA LEU A 265 -17.81 -2.70 -2.21
C LEU A 265 -16.75 -3.37 -3.11
N SER A 266 -17.16 -3.97 -4.24
CA SER A 266 -16.26 -4.58 -5.22
C SER A 266 -15.31 -3.60 -5.92
N GLN A 267 -15.59 -2.29 -5.88
CA GLN A 267 -14.69 -1.23 -6.37
C GLN A 267 -13.79 -0.65 -5.27
N LEU A 268 -13.83 -1.21 -4.06
CA LEU A 268 -12.96 -0.82 -2.95
C LEU A 268 -12.04 -1.98 -2.55
N LEU A 269 -10.74 -1.70 -2.47
CA LEU A 269 -9.75 -2.60 -1.90
C LEU A 269 -9.20 -2.02 -0.59
N PHE A 270 -9.23 -2.83 0.46
CA PHE A 270 -8.59 -2.52 1.74
C PHE A 270 -7.25 -3.25 1.83
N VAL A 271 -6.18 -2.45 1.92
CA VAL A 271 -4.79 -2.89 2.05
C VAL A 271 -4.38 -2.74 3.51
N SER A 272 -3.77 -3.77 4.10
CA SER A 272 -3.26 -3.68 5.48
C SER A 272 -1.92 -2.98 5.50
N GLY A 273 -1.83 -1.85 6.20
CA GLY A 273 -0.60 -1.10 6.40
C GLY A 273 0.43 -1.89 7.22
N GLU A 274 -0.02 -2.71 8.17
CA GLU A 274 0.85 -3.61 8.93
C GLU A 274 1.50 -4.65 8.03
N ARG A 275 0.70 -5.31 7.18
CA ARG A 275 1.23 -6.30 6.23
C ARG A 275 2.07 -5.65 5.14
N LEU A 276 1.77 -4.42 4.74
CA LEU A 276 2.60 -3.67 3.79
C LEU A 276 4.03 -3.43 4.31
N ILE A 277 4.25 -3.47 5.64
CA ILE A 277 5.57 -3.40 6.26
C ILE A 277 6.22 -4.78 6.34
N VAL A 278 5.47 -5.79 6.80
CA VAL A 278 6.01 -7.13 7.10
C VAL A 278 6.17 -7.99 5.83
N ASP A 279 5.22 -7.90 4.90
CA ASP A 279 5.12 -8.68 3.66
C ASP A 279 4.53 -7.83 2.53
N PRO A 280 5.32 -6.88 1.98
CA PRO A 280 4.86 -5.98 0.92
C PRO A 280 4.49 -6.72 -0.37
N ALA A 281 5.17 -7.82 -0.70
CA ALA A 281 4.96 -8.54 -1.95
C ALA A 281 3.54 -9.13 -2.03
N LEU A 282 3.03 -9.66 -0.92
CA LEU A 282 1.69 -10.20 -0.85
C LEU A 282 0.61 -9.14 -0.99
N GLU A 283 0.74 -8.00 -0.30
CA GLU A 283 -0.24 -6.92 -0.40
C GLU A 283 -0.21 -6.29 -1.81
N ILE A 284 0.96 -6.15 -2.43
CA ILE A 284 1.09 -5.66 -3.81
C ILE A 284 0.50 -6.66 -4.82
N THR A 285 0.62 -7.97 -4.58
CA THR A 285 -0.06 -8.99 -5.40
C THR A 285 -1.57 -8.79 -5.40
N ARG A 286 -2.17 -8.58 -4.21
CA ARG A 286 -3.62 -8.30 -4.09
C ARG A 286 -4.03 -7.03 -4.82
N VAL A 287 -3.19 -5.99 -4.79
CA VAL A 287 -3.46 -4.72 -5.49
C VAL A 287 -3.34 -4.90 -7.00
N GLN A 288 -2.34 -5.62 -7.50
CA GLN A 288 -2.21 -5.93 -8.93
C GLN A 288 -3.44 -6.67 -9.46
N ASP A 289 -3.91 -7.70 -8.74
CA ASP A 289 -5.14 -8.43 -9.09
C ASP A 289 -6.36 -7.51 -9.12
N PHE A 290 -6.52 -6.70 -8.08
CA PHE A 290 -7.63 -5.77 -7.98
C PHE A 290 -7.62 -4.74 -9.11
N LEU A 291 -6.44 -4.23 -9.48
CA LEU A 291 -6.29 -3.32 -10.62
C LEU A 291 -6.48 -4.02 -11.97
N GLY A 292 -6.32 -5.35 -12.03
CA GLY A 292 -6.45 -6.15 -13.25
C GLY A 292 -5.19 -6.09 -14.10
N ILE A 293 -4.02 -5.90 -13.47
CA ILE A 293 -2.71 -5.87 -14.13
C ILE A 293 -1.94 -7.16 -13.82
N LYS A 294 -0.92 -7.45 -14.63
CA LYS A 294 -0.06 -8.63 -14.44
C LYS A 294 0.66 -8.55 -13.08
N ARG A 295 0.95 -9.71 -12.48
CA ARG A 295 1.72 -9.79 -11.22
C ARG A 295 3.21 -9.72 -11.49
N LEU A 296 3.71 -8.54 -11.85
CA LEU A 296 5.13 -8.35 -12.17
C LEU A 296 5.95 -7.95 -10.93
N VAL A 297 5.34 -7.18 -10.02
CA VAL A 297 5.97 -6.81 -8.76
C VAL A 297 5.80 -7.95 -7.76
N SER A 298 6.93 -8.55 -7.39
CA SER A 298 7.04 -9.71 -6.50
C SER A 298 8.14 -9.51 -5.44
N GLU A 299 8.36 -10.51 -4.60
CA GLU A 299 9.33 -10.56 -3.50
C GLU A 299 10.73 -10.03 -3.87
N ARG A 300 11.19 -10.29 -5.10
CA ARG A 300 12.52 -9.87 -5.60
C ARG A 300 12.76 -8.35 -5.60
N HIS A 301 11.70 -7.54 -5.58
CA HIS A 301 11.83 -6.08 -5.59
C HIS A 301 11.97 -5.49 -4.18
N PHE A 302 11.79 -6.30 -3.14
CA PHE A 302 11.78 -5.86 -1.76
C PHE A 302 12.99 -6.41 -1.01
N TYR A 303 13.62 -5.56 -0.21
CA TYR A 303 14.64 -5.95 0.75
C TYR A 303 14.30 -5.34 2.11
N PHE A 304 14.32 -6.14 3.17
CA PHE A 304 14.03 -5.64 4.51
C PHE A 304 15.29 -5.07 5.16
N ASN A 305 15.26 -3.80 5.54
CA ASN A 305 16.35 -3.18 6.27
C ASN A 305 16.07 -3.26 7.78
N SER A 306 16.74 -4.21 8.46
CA SER A 306 16.58 -4.44 9.90
C SER A 306 16.92 -3.22 10.76
N THR A 307 17.83 -2.35 10.32
CA THR A 307 18.20 -1.13 11.04
C THR A 307 17.12 -0.06 10.93
N LYS A 308 16.45 0.06 9.77
CA LYS A 308 15.36 1.02 9.57
C LYS A 308 14.00 0.48 10.04
N GLY A 309 13.82 -0.84 10.09
CA GLY A 309 12.56 -1.49 10.46
C GLY A 309 11.47 -1.40 9.38
N PHE A 310 11.84 -1.04 8.15
CA PHE A 310 10.93 -0.89 7.01
C PHE A 310 11.50 -1.58 5.75
N PRO A 311 10.61 -2.06 4.85
CA PRO A 311 11.03 -2.56 3.54
C PRO A 311 11.56 -1.42 2.66
N CYS A 312 12.62 -1.73 1.93
CA CYS A 312 13.23 -0.88 0.90
C CYS A 312 13.00 -1.52 -0.47
N VAL A 313 13.07 -0.71 -1.52
CA VAL A 313 12.86 -1.15 -2.90
C VAL A 313 14.06 -0.90 -3.79
N PHE A 314 14.30 -1.81 -4.73
CA PHE A 314 15.23 -1.61 -5.83
C PHE A 314 14.49 -0.95 -7.00
N ARG A 315 14.98 0.20 -7.48
CA ARG A 315 14.35 0.94 -8.59
C ARG A 315 14.70 0.36 -9.97
N SER A 316 15.79 -0.39 -10.09
CA SER A 316 16.14 -1.20 -11.25
C SER A 316 17.08 -2.33 -10.83
N GLU A 317 17.21 -3.37 -11.67
CA GLU A 317 18.22 -4.43 -11.47
C GLU A 317 19.67 -3.89 -11.57
N GLU A 318 19.86 -2.72 -12.19
CA GLU A 318 21.17 -2.06 -12.39
C GLU A 318 21.55 -1.10 -11.25
N HIS A 319 20.57 -0.56 -10.51
CA HIS A 319 20.80 0.33 -9.37
C HIS A 319 20.81 -0.47 -8.07
N THR A 320 22.01 -0.77 -7.59
CA THR A 320 22.26 -1.56 -6.37
C THR A 320 21.93 -0.83 -5.06
N THR A 321 21.63 0.48 -5.09
CA THR A 321 21.26 1.25 -3.90
C THR A 321 19.75 1.18 -3.63
N PRO A 322 19.32 0.52 -2.55
CA PRO A 322 17.90 0.40 -2.24
C PRO A 322 17.34 1.73 -1.72
N HIS A 323 16.22 2.18 -2.29
CA HIS A 323 15.47 3.32 -1.77
C HIS A 323 14.57 2.84 -0.63
N CYS A 324 14.86 3.28 0.59
CA CYS A 324 14.11 2.89 1.76
C CYS A 324 12.97 3.85 2.06
N LEU A 325 11.85 3.31 2.53
CA LEU A 325 10.77 4.14 3.06
C LEU A 325 11.20 4.81 4.36
N GLY A 326 10.82 6.09 4.54
CA GLY A 326 11.10 6.87 5.76
C GLY A 326 12.20 7.92 5.64
N GLU A 327 12.78 8.10 4.45
CA GLU A 327 13.62 9.26 4.10
C GLU A 327 12.82 10.54 3.84
#